data_AF-A0A955PGK6-F1
#
_entry.id   AF-A0A955PGK6-F1
#
_cell.length_a   1.000
_cell.length_b   1.000
_cell.length_c   1.000
_cell.angle_alpha   90.00
_cell.angle_beta   90.00
_cell.angle_gamma   90.00
#
_symmetry.space_group_name_H-M   'P 1'
#
loop_
_entity.id
_entity.type
_entity.pdbx_description
1 polymer ?
#
loop_
_entity_poly.entity_id
_entity_poly.type
_entity_poly.pdbx_seq_one_letter_code
_entity_poly.pdbx_strand_id
1 'polypeptide(L)'
;EEGARNRVILASPTTLIALLKAVAYGWQQEKVAANSREIAKLGKELHDRVAGLAEHFEDLGHNLRKATQSYNRSLSTLEKRVLVSTRRFRDLSIDTDVEIQDVEQIDLLPDLVQADVDRGA
;
A
#
# COMPACT_ATOMS: atom_id res chain seq x y z
N GLU A 1 -10.71 45.38 46.75
CA GLU A 1 -10.94 45.31 45.28
C GLU A 1 -9.93 46.11 44.44
N GLU A 2 -9.32 47.18 44.98
CA GLU A 2 -8.23 47.96 44.31
C GLU A 2 -7.08 47.09 43.75
N GLY A 3 -6.61 46.10 44.52
CA GLY A 3 -5.50 45.23 44.12
C GLY A 3 -5.81 44.38 42.89
N ALA A 4 -7.03 43.85 42.78
CA ALA A 4 -7.47 43.06 41.62
C ALA A 4 -7.56 43.92 40.34
N ARG A 5 -7.99 45.18 40.47
CA ARG A 5 -7.94 46.16 39.37
C ARG A 5 -6.50 46.49 38.94
N ASN A 6 -5.54 46.40 39.85
CA ASN A 6 -4.10 46.59 39.60
C ASN A 6 -3.32 45.30 39.30
N ARG A 7 -3.99 44.18 38.97
CA ARG A 7 -3.38 42.86 38.70
C ARG A 7 -2.56 42.26 39.85
N VAL A 8 -2.82 42.69 41.09
CA VAL A 8 -2.20 42.14 42.30
C VAL A 8 -3.21 41.28 43.04
N ILE A 9 -2.94 39.97 43.10
CA ILE A 9 -3.80 38.99 43.79
C ILE A 9 -3.10 38.55 45.07
N LEU A 10 -3.79 38.68 46.21
CA LEU A 10 -3.33 38.12 47.48
C LEU A 10 -3.50 36.60 47.43
N ALA A 11 -2.39 35.87 47.42
CA ALA A 11 -2.38 34.42 47.37
C ALA A 11 -2.01 33.83 48.74
N SER A 12 -2.85 32.93 49.25
CA SER A 12 -2.42 31.99 50.29
C SER A 12 -1.51 30.91 49.66
N PRO A 13 -0.65 30.22 50.44
CA PRO A 13 0.16 29.12 49.91
C PRO A 13 -0.65 28.08 49.12
N THR A 14 -1.86 27.77 49.58
CA THR A 14 -2.80 26.87 48.90
C THR A 14 -3.26 27.41 47.55
N THR A 15 -3.59 28.70 47.47
CA THR A 15 -4.03 29.38 46.24
C THR A 15 -2.90 29.42 45.20
N LEU A 16 -1.67 29.66 45.63
CA LEU A 16 -0.50 29.64 44.76
C LEU A 16 -0.27 28.24 44.16
N ILE A 17 -0.30 27.19 45.00
CA ILE A 17 -0.17 25.80 44.54
C ILE A 17 -1.28 25.44 43.54
N ALA A 18 -2.52 25.87 43.78
CA ALA A 18 -3.63 25.63 42.87
C ALA A 18 -3.43 26.30 41.50
N LEU A 19 -2.95 27.56 41.47
CA LEU A 19 -2.66 28.27 40.22
C LEU A 19 -1.50 27.65 39.45
N LEU A 20 -0.42 27.24 40.13
CA LEU A 20 0.71 26.54 39.49
C LEU A 20 0.28 25.19 38.91
N LYS A 21 -0.58 24.43 39.62
CA LYS A 21 -1.20 23.22 39.08
C LYS A 21 -2.05 23.52 37.84
N ALA A 22 -2.86 24.58 37.87
CA ALA A 22 -3.66 24.99 36.71
C ALA A 22 -2.79 25.36 35.48
N VAL A 23 -1.66 26.04 35.69
CA VAL A 23 -0.68 26.32 34.62
C VAL A 23 -0.04 25.02 34.10
N ALA A 24 0.37 24.13 35.00
CA ALA A 24 0.94 22.83 34.62
C ALA A 24 -0.05 21.98 33.80
N TYR A 25 -1.33 21.95 34.22
CA TYR A 25 -2.40 21.33 33.45
C TYR A 25 -2.63 22.02 32.11
N GLY A 26 -2.56 23.35 32.06
CA GLY A 26 -2.65 24.13 30.82
C GLY A 26 -1.58 23.75 29.80
N TRP A 27 -0.32 23.65 30.22
CA TRP A 27 0.78 23.21 29.34
C TRP A 27 0.64 21.75 28.91
N GLN A 28 0.16 20.87 29.79
CA GLN A 28 -0.11 19.48 29.42
C GLN A 28 -1.22 19.39 28.35
N GLN A 29 -2.28 20.17 28.50
CA GLN A 29 -3.39 20.21 27.54
C GLN A 29 -2.94 20.80 26.19
N GLU A 30 -2.12 21.85 26.20
CA GLU A 30 -1.53 22.43 25.00
C GLU A 30 -0.65 21.40 24.26
N LYS A 31 0.20 20.67 24.98
CA LYS A 31 1.05 19.62 24.41
C LYS A 31 0.24 18.49 23.77
N VAL A 32 -0.83 18.04 24.41
CA VAL A 32 -1.74 17.02 23.85
C VAL A 32 -2.43 17.54 22.59
N ALA A 33 -2.89 18.79 22.59
CA ALA A 33 -3.50 19.41 21.42
C ALA A 33 -2.50 19.56 20.26
N ALA A 34 -1.26 19.96 20.53
CA ALA A 34 -0.19 20.06 19.53
C ALA A 34 0.13 18.69 18.92
N ASN A 35 0.35 17.67 19.75
CA ASN A 35 0.61 16.30 19.30
C ASN A 35 -0.54 15.76 18.44
N SER A 36 -1.79 16.02 18.82
CA SER A 36 -2.96 15.57 18.06
C SER A 36 -3.01 16.18 16.65
N ARG A 37 -2.66 17.47 16.52
CA ARG A 37 -2.56 18.13 15.20
C ARG A 37 -1.45 17.53 14.35
N GLU A 38 -0.31 17.22 14.95
CA GLU A 38 0.82 16.60 14.25
C GLU A 38 0.50 15.17 13.79
N ILE A 39 -0.14 14.38 14.64
CA ILE A 39 -0.66 13.04 14.27
C ILE A 39 -1.65 13.15 13.11
N ALA A 40 -2.59 14.11 13.14
CA ALA A 40 -3.55 14.30 12.05
C ALA A 40 -2.84 14.69 10.73
N LYS A 41 -1.82 15.55 10.81
CA LYS A 41 -1.01 15.93 9.64
C LYS A 41 -0.27 14.73 9.05
N LEU A 42 0.45 13.97 9.89
CA LEU A 42 1.17 12.78 9.48
C LEU A 42 0.23 11.69 8.94
N GLY A 43 -0.93 11.53 9.56
CA GLY A 43 -1.97 10.60 9.11
C GLY A 43 -2.49 10.95 7.72
N LYS A 44 -2.72 12.24 7.44
CA LYS A 44 -3.10 12.70 6.10
C LYS A 44 -2.00 12.44 5.08
N GLU A 45 -0.75 12.79 5.40
CA GLU A 45 0.40 12.56 4.52
C GLU A 45 0.60 11.08 4.20
N LEU A 46 0.46 10.20 5.20
CA LEU A 46 0.53 8.76 5.01
C LEU A 46 -0.61 8.26 4.11
N HIS A 47 -1.84 8.71 4.35
CA HIS A 47 -2.99 8.35 3.53
C HIS A 47 -2.77 8.75 2.06
N ASP A 48 -2.32 9.97 1.80
CA ASP A 48 -2.05 10.46 0.44
C ASP A 48 -0.95 9.64 -0.25
N ARG A 49 0.09 9.22 0.49
CA ARG A 49 1.15 8.33 -0.03
C ARG A 49 0.64 6.93 -0.37
N VAL A 50 -0.20 6.36 0.49
CA VAL A 50 -0.82 5.04 0.26
C VAL A 50 -1.74 5.09 -0.94
N ALA A 51 -2.51 6.16 -1.10
CA ALA A 51 -3.36 6.36 -2.28
C ALA A 51 -2.54 6.39 -3.58
N GLY A 52 -1.49 7.21 -3.64
CA GLY A 52 -0.61 7.24 -4.82
C GLY A 52 0.10 5.91 -5.09
N LEU A 53 0.48 5.17 -4.04
CA LEU A 53 1.04 3.83 -4.19
C LEU A 53 0.01 2.86 -4.79
N ALA A 54 -1.25 2.91 -4.34
CA ALA A 54 -2.32 2.05 -4.85
C ALA A 54 -2.56 2.28 -6.36
N GLU A 55 -2.54 3.53 -6.81
CA GLU A 55 -2.63 3.88 -8.24
C GLU A 55 -1.49 3.22 -9.06
N HIS A 56 -0.25 3.30 -8.58
CA HIS A 56 0.88 2.63 -9.23
C HIS A 56 0.74 1.11 -9.28
N PHE A 57 0.18 0.48 -8.24
CA PHE A 57 -0.10 -0.96 -8.23
C PHE A 57 -1.21 -1.34 -9.20
N GLU A 58 -2.23 -0.51 -9.38
CA GLU A 58 -3.29 -0.71 -10.36
C GLU A 58 -2.73 -0.71 -11.79
N ASP A 59 -1.92 0.30 -12.12
CA ASP A 59 -1.24 0.42 -13.40
C ASP A 59 -0.31 -0.78 -13.67
N LEU A 60 0.46 -1.17 -12.67
CA LEU A 60 1.33 -2.34 -12.75
C LEU A 60 0.52 -3.61 -13.01
N GLY A 61 -0.59 -3.80 -12.30
CA GLY A 61 -1.50 -4.93 -12.51
C GLY A 61 -2.09 -4.95 -13.93
N HIS A 62 -2.45 -3.80 -14.49
CA HIS A 62 -2.91 -3.71 -15.88
C HIS A 62 -1.82 -4.13 -16.88
N ASN A 63 -0.59 -3.63 -16.69
CA ASN A 63 0.54 -3.94 -17.57
C ASN A 63 0.92 -5.42 -17.51
N LEU A 64 0.91 -6.03 -16.32
CA LEU A 64 1.16 -7.47 -16.16
C LEU A 64 0.08 -8.30 -16.87
N ARG A 65 -1.21 -7.97 -16.71
CA ARG A 65 -2.29 -8.65 -17.43
C ARG A 65 -2.09 -8.59 -18.95
N LYS A 66 -1.69 -7.43 -19.47
CA LYS A 66 -1.41 -7.25 -20.89
C LYS A 66 -0.20 -8.08 -21.35
N ALA A 67 0.88 -8.10 -20.57
CA ALA A 67 2.06 -8.92 -20.85
C ALA A 67 1.71 -10.42 -20.89
N THR A 68 0.99 -10.91 -19.87
CA THR A 68 0.51 -12.30 -19.81
C THR A 68 -0.41 -12.65 -20.99
N GLN A 69 -1.31 -11.75 -21.38
CA GLN A 69 -2.18 -11.96 -22.55
C GLN A 69 -1.37 -12.06 -23.86
N SER A 70 -0.35 -11.20 -24.03
CA SER A 70 0.53 -11.23 -25.20
C SER A 70 1.35 -12.52 -25.26
N TYR A 71 1.86 -12.95 -24.11
CA TYR A 71 2.57 -14.22 -23.95
C TYR A 71 1.68 -15.41 -24.33
N ASN A 72 0.51 -15.54 -23.72
CA ASN A 72 -0.42 -16.64 -24.00
C ASN A 72 -0.89 -16.66 -25.46
N ARG A 73 -1.07 -15.48 -26.10
CA ARG A 73 -1.38 -15.41 -27.54
C ARG A 73 -0.22 -15.89 -28.41
N SER A 74 1.01 -15.54 -28.04
CA SER A 74 2.22 -15.97 -28.76
C SER A 74 2.40 -17.47 -28.65
N LEU A 75 2.19 -18.03 -27.45
CA LEU A 75 2.17 -19.47 -27.22
C LEU A 75 1.11 -20.18 -28.06
N SER A 76 -0.13 -19.68 -28.08
CA SER A 76 -1.17 -20.29 -28.93
C SER A 76 -0.82 -20.25 -30.42
N THR A 77 -0.08 -19.23 -30.85
CA THR A 77 0.39 -19.12 -32.24
C THR A 77 1.50 -20.14 -32.53
N LEU A 78 2.43 -20.32 -31.58
CA LEU A 78 3.47 -21.35 -31.64
C LEU A 78 2.84 -22.73 -31.80
N GLU A 79 1.88 -23.09 -30.93
CA GLU A 79 1.18 -24.37 -30.97
C GLU A 79 0.44 -24.61 -32.28
N LYS A 80 -0.39 -23.64 -32.71
CA LYS A 80 -1.30 -23.83 -33.85
C LYS A 80 -0.63 -23.73 -35.21
N ARG A 81 0.47 -23.00 -35.32
CA ARG A 81 1.11 -22.72 -36.61
C ARG A 81 2.49 -23.32 -36.73
N VAL A 82 3.33 -23.12 -35.72
CA VAL A 82 4.74 -23.54 -35.78
C VAL A 82 4.84 -25.04 -35.53
N LEU A 83 4.29 -25.54 -34.41
CA LEU A 83 4.36 -26.98 -34.08
C LEU A 83 3.65 -27.86 -35.12
N VAL A 84 2.55 -27.38 -35.71
CA VAL A 84 1.88 -28.07 -36.83
C VAL A 84 2.79 -28.15 -38.06
N SER A 85 3.56 -27.09 -38.35
CA SER A 85 4.46 -27.07 -39.51
C SER A 85 5.67 -27.99 -39.30
N THR A 86 6.24 -28.04 -38.10
CA THR A 86 7.31 -29.01 -37.77
C THR A 86 6.83 -30.45 -37.84
N ARG A 87 5.58 -30.74 -37.41
CA ARG A 87 4.99 -32.08 -37.60
C ARG A 87 4.92 -32.46 -39.09
N ARG A 88 4.47 -31.55 -39.96
CA ARG A 88 4.42 -31.78 -41.42
C ARG A 88 5.81 -32.01 -42.04
N PHE A 89 6.85 -31.33 -41.57
CA PHE A 89 8.22 -31.57 -42.05
C PHE A 89 8.75 -32.95 -41.63
N ARG A 90 8.41 -33.38 -40.42
CA ARG A 90 8.70 -34.74 -39.95
C ARG A 90 8.03 -35.80 -40.83
N ASP A 91 6.77 -35.58 -41.21
CA ASP A 91 6.03 -36.47 -42.13
C ASP A 91 6.69 -36.55 -43.52
N LEU A 92 7.39 -35.50 -43.94
CA LEU A 92 8.15 -35.45 -45.20
C LEU A 92 9.58 -35.99 -45.06
N SER A 93 9.94 -36.61 -43.93
CA SER A 93 11.26 -37.16 -43.64
C SER A 93 12.40 -36.13 -43.71
N ILE A 94 12.10 -34.85 -43.46
CA ILE A 94 13.13 -33.82 -43.27
C ILE A 94 13.57 -33.89 -41.81
N ASP A 95 14.76 -34.44 -41.59
CA ASP A 95 15.28 -34.62 -40.24
C ASP A 95 15.58 -33.25 -39.61
N THR A 96 14.98 -32.99 -38.46
CA THR A 96 15.18 -31.73 -37.72
C THR A 96 15.60 -32.09 -36.30
N ASP A 97 16.88 -31.87 -35.98
CA ASP A 97 17.51 -32.21 -34.70
C ASP A 97 17.03 -31.38 -33.49
N VAL A 98 16.11 -30.42 -33.69
CA VAL A 98 15.67 -29.51 -32.63
C VAL A 98 14.21 -29.77 -32.28
N GLU A 99 13.98 -30.42 -31.15
CA GLU A 99 12.65 -30.49 -30.54
C GLU A 99 12.31 -29.16 -29.87
N ILE A 100 11.19 -28.56 -30.27
CA ILE A 100 10.63 -27.39 -29.61
C ILE A 100 9.92 -27.88 -28.35
N GLN A 101 10.40 -27.47 -27.18
CA GLN A 101 9.78 -27.79 -25.90
C GLN A 101 8.39 -27.15 -25.80
N ASP A 102 7.44 -27.88 -25.21
CA ASP A 102 6.14 -27.33 -24.87
C ASP A 102 6.30 -26.29 -23.74
N VAL A 103 5.73 -25.12 -23.97
CA VAL A 103 5.76 -24.01 -23.03
C VAL A 103 4.37 -23.91 -22.39
N GLU A 104 4.31 -23.77 -21.07
CA GLU A 104 3.03 -23.70 -20.35
C GLU A 104 2.43 -22.29 -20.39
N GLN A 105 1.10 -22.22 -20.28
CA GLN A 105 0.40 -20.95 -20.16
C GLN A 105 0.63 -20.34 -18.78
N ILE A 106 0.74 -19.01 -18.75
CA ILE A 106 0.80 -18.27 -17.49
C ILE A 106 -0.62 -17.97 -17.04
N ASP A 107 -0.96 -18.37 -15.82
CA ASP A 107 -2.24 -18.08 -15.21
C ASP A 107 -2.32 -16.62 -14.72
N LEU A 108 -3.50 -16.01 -14.83
CA LEU A 108 -3.70 -14.57 -14.60
C LEU A 108 -3.96 -14.23 -13.13
N LEU A 109 -4.31 -15.22 -12.32
CA LEU A 109 -4.52 -15.07 -10.89
C LEU A 109 -3.29 -15.64 -10.17
N PRO A 110 -2.65 -14.87 -9.28
CA PRO A 110 -1.77 -15.47 -8.29
C PRO A 110 -2.60 -16.50 -7.51
N ASP A 111 -1.99 -17.62 -7.12
CA ASP A 111 -2.48 -18.38 -5.98
C ASP A 111 -2.47 -17.42 -4.79
N LEU A 112 -3.60 -16.77 -4.55
CA LEU A 112 -3.82 -16.05 -3.32
C LEU A 112 -3.83 -17.13 -2.25
N VAL A 113 -2.66 -17.39 -1.66
CA VAL A 113 -2.60 -17.90 -0.29
C VAL A 113 -3.50 -16.94 0.47
N GLN A 114 -4.71 -17.42 0.81
CA GLN A 114 -5.68 -16.70 1.61
C GLN A 114 -4.92 -16.31 2.87
N ALA A 115 -4.39 -15.09 2.88
CA ALA A 115 -3.85 -14.51 4.08
C ALA A 115 -5.05 -14.48 5.02
N ASP A 116 -4.95 -15.31 6.04
CA ASP A 116 -5.88 -15.55 7.13
C ASP A 116 -6.10 -14.24 7.91
N VAL A 117 -6.69 -13.23 7.25
CA VAL A 117 -7.14 -11.95 7.83
C VAL A 117 -8.52 -12.18 8.45
N ASP A 118 -8.63 -13.25 9.22
CA ASP A 118 -9.82 -13.62 9.98
C ASP A 118 -9.40 -14.12 11.38
N ARG A 119 -8.54 -13.33 12.05
CA ARG A 119 -8.39 -13.38 13.52
C ARG A 119 -8.13 -11.98 14.07
N GLY A 120 -9.19 -11.33 14.53
CA GLY A 120 -9.09 -10.12 15.34
C GLY A 120 -10.39 -9.34 15.44
N ALA A 121 -11.50 -10.02 15.73
CA ALA A 121 -12.68 -9.40 16.32
C ALA A 121 -12.57 -9.45 17.85
#